data_AF-A0A1W9SSK5-F1
#
_entry.id   AF-A0A1W9SSK5-F1
#
_cell.length_a   1.000
_cell.length_b   1.000
_cell.length_c   1.000
_cell.angle_alpha   90.00
_cell.angle_beta   90.00
_cell.angle_gamma   90.00
#
_symmetry.space_group_name_H-M   'P 1'
#
loop_
_entity.id
_entity.type
_entity.pdbx_description
1 polymer ?
#
loop_
_entity_poly.entity_id
_entity_poly.type
_entity_poly.pdbx_seq_one_letter_code
_entity_poly.pdbx_strand_id
1 'polypeptide(L)'
;MKRIILLILFIFICINAKSQDKKLRSVFIYNFARYMVWPIEYQEGTFVIGIIGTSLINSELKKFTEKRKIGVQIIEIKKLSIKDLEATNCHIIYIPYKKSSSLKEVLKIVEEKPTLVVTEENNLFRNGADISFLEEGSKQRFQLNTKNFFMEKKLIDFFSNFITEKRIKLFDKVLEKRSRYLTVVLEDIYQAHNASAVLRSCDCFGFQDVHIIENKNEYYISPDVAMGSSKWLNLERYNNKKNNTLEAIQKLRDENYRIIATTPHKNAKNLQNFDINKGKFAVFFGTEMSGLSKKVFENSDEYLKIDMFGFTESLNISVSVATILHHLRLRLEKSKIIFLLKEKEKLNIKLDWMRRSIKKSNLLEKEFYRRKNLEN
;
A
#
# COMPACT_ATOMS: atom_id res chain seq x y z
N MET A 1 -14.98 1.23 -2.08
CA MET A 1 -14.35 2.09 -3.11
C MET A 1 -12.92 1.62 -3.34
N LYS A 2 -12.64 0.88 -4.42
CA LYS A 2 -11.28 0.52 -4.81
C LYS A 2 -10.64 1.73 -5.48
N ARG A 3 -9.76 2.48 -4.81
CA ARG A 3 -9.05 3.62 -5.42
C ARG A 3 -7.54 3.48 -5.34
N ILE A 4 -6.92 3.95 -6.40
CA ILE A 4 -5.52 3.87 -6.81
C ILE A 4 -4.58 4.44 -5.73
N ILE A 5 -3.49 3.72 -5.43
CA ILE A 5 -2.45 4.16 -4.48
C ILE A 5 -1.36 4.89 -5.28
N LEU A 6 -1.00 6.12 -4.88
CA LEU A 6 0.00 6.94 -5.58
C LEU A 6 1.37 6.85 -4.88
N LEU A 7 2.43 6.54 -5.63
CA LEU A 7 3.82 6.75 -5.21
C LEU A 7 4.31 8.08 -5.79
N ILE A 8 4.74 9.03 -4.95
CA ILE A 8 5.14 10.38 -5.39
C ILE A 8 6.63 10.40 -5.74
N LEU A 9 6.97 10.70 -7.00
CA LEU A 9 8.32 11.06 -7.44
C LEU A 9 8.27 12.47 -8.07
N PHE A 10 8.96 13.44 -7.49
CA PHE A 10 9.04 14.81 -8.03
C PHE A 10 10.10 14.89 -9.13
N ILE A 11 9.69 15.27 -10.33
CA ILE A 11 10.61 15.67 -11.42
C ILE A 11 10.23 17.09 -11.83
N PHE A 12 11.13 18.05 -11.58
CA PHE A 12 10.99 19.42 -12.03
C PHE A 12 11.68 19.58 -13.39
N ILE A 13 10.93 19.94 -14.43
CA ILE A 13 11.48 20.37 -15.73
C ILE A 13 10.88 21.73 -16.04
N CYS A 14 11.72 22.75 -16.20
CA CYS A 14 11.31 24.12 -16.57
C CYS A 14 11.72 24.41 -18.00
N ILE A 15 10.79 24.48 -18.98
CA ILE A 15 11.05 25.05 -20.33
C ILE A 15 9.73 25.60 -20.96
N ASN A 16 9.83 26.70 -21.73
CA ASN A 16 8.76 27.51 -22.34
C ASN A 16 8.27 27.03 -23.74
N ALA A 17 6.95 27.05 -23.99
CA ALA A 17 6.20 27.38 -25.24
C ALA A 17 4.82 26.66 -25.30
N LYS A 18 3.77 27.29 -25.85
CA LYS A 18 2.37 26.76 -25.92
C LYS A 18 2.23 25.38 -26.61
N SER A 19 3.04 25.08 -27.64
CA SER A 19 3.10 23.75 -28.27
C SER A 19 3.84 22.72 -27.40
N GLN A 20 4.82 23.18 -26.63
CA GLN A 20 5.65 22.38 -25.75
C GLN A 20 4.89 22.01 -24.46
N ASP A 21 3.88 22.80 -24.10
CA ASP A 21 2.97 22.55 -22.99
C ASP A 21 2.18 21.25 -23.17
N LYS A 22 1.56 21.03 -24.35
CA LYS A 22 0.83 19.77 -24.62
C LYS A 22 1.74 18.54 -24.64
N LYS A 23 2.98 18.70 -25.13
CA LYS A 23 4.01 17.66 -25.05
C LYS A 23 4.37 17.35 -23.60
N LEU A 24 4.59 18.37 -22.77
CA LEU A 24 4.91 18.19 -21.34
C LEU A 24 3.75 17.56 -20.56
N ARG A 25 2.51 17.98 -20.81
CA ARG A 25 1.31 17.34 -20.23
C ARG A 25 1.19 15.87 -20.63
N SER A 26 1.56 15.53 -21.87
CA SER A 26 1.59 14.14 -22.33
C SER A 26 2.61 13.30 -21.54
N VAL A 27 3.76 13.87 -21.20
CA VAL A 27 4.74 13.25 -20.29
C VAL A 27 4.16 13.03 -18.90
N PHE A 28 3.48 14.04 -18.34
CA PHE A 28 2.85 13.91 -17.02
C PHE A 28 1.77 12.83 -16.99
N ILE A 29 0.87 12.79 -17.97
CA ILE A 29 -0.19 11.76 -18.06
C ILE A 29 0.43 10.36 -18.11
N TYR A 30 1.47 10.16 -18.93
CA TYR A 30 2.20 8.89 -18.97
C TYR A 30 2.85 8.56 -17.61
N ASN A 31 3.46 9.55 -16.94
CA ASN A 31 4.06 9.33 -15.63
C ASN A 31 3.02 9.00 -14.57
N PHE A 32 1.83 9.60 -14.59
CA PHE A 32 0.72 9.21 -13.72
C PHE A 32 0.34 7.74 -13.97
N ALA A 33 0.18 7.35 -15.24
CA ALA A 33 -0.08 5.96 -15.60
C ALA A 33 1.01 5.01 -15.06
N ARG A 34 2.28 5.40 -15.16
CA ARG A 34 3.44 4.57 -14.81
C ARG A 34 3.67 4.42 -13.30
N TYR A 35 3.46 5.49 -12.53
CA TYR A 35 3.83 5.54 -11.11
C TYR A 35 2.63 5.37 -10.17
N MET A 36 1.42 5.29 -10.71
CA MET A 36 0.23 4.89 -9.97
C MET A 36 0.13 3.37 -9.83
N VAL A 37 -0.34 2.91 -8.68
CA VAL A 37 -0.66 1.51 -8.42
C VAL A 37 -2.10 1.23 -8.84
N TRP A 38 -2.26 0.56 -9.97
CA TRP A 38 -3.56 0.14 -10.50
C TRP A 38 -4.02 -1.16 -9.83
N PRO A 39 -5.34 -1.36 -9.60
CA PRO A 39 -5.85 -2.66 -9.13
C PRO A 39 -5.43 -3.80 -10.06
N ILE A 40 -5.22 -5.00 -9.53
CA ILE A 40 -4.76 -6.18 -10.29
C ILE A 40 -5.64 -6.43 -11.52
N GLU A 41 -6.96 -6.30 -11.36
CA GLU A 41 -7.95 -6.45 -12.44
C GLU A 41 -7.82 -5.41 -13.58
N TYR A 42 -7.03 -4.34 -13.38
CA TYR A 42 -6.73 -3.30 -14.37
C TYR A 42 -5.30 -3.41 -14.94
N GLN A 43 -4.50 -4.40 -14.52
CA GLN A 43 -3.12 -4.59 -14.99
C GLN A 43 -3.00 -5.54 -16.19
N GLU A 44 -4.13 -6.07 -16.69
CA GLU A 44 -4.19 -6.96 -17.86
C GLU A 44 -4.78 -6.26 -19.09
N GLY A 45 -4.47 -6.76 -20.29
CA GLY A 45 -4.99 -6.24 -21.55
C GLY A 45 -4.39 -4.89 -21.98
N THR A 46 -5.23 -4.01 -22.52
CA THR A 46 -4.80 -2.70 -23.05
C THR A 46 -5.02 -1.60 -22.01
N PHE A 47 -4.02 -0.74 -21.81
CA PHE A 47 -4.11 0.43 -20.94
C PHE A 47 -4.77 1.59 -21.70
N VAL A 48 -6.01 1.92 -21.35
CA VAL A 48 -6.82 2.88 -22.12
C VAL A 48 -6.76 4.27 -21.47
N ILE A 49 -6.33 5.26 -22.26
CA ILE A 49 -6.42 6.68 -21.92
C ILE A 49 -7.51 7.31 -22.80
N GLY A 50 -8.64 7.65 -22.18
CA GLY A 50 -9.75 8.35 -22.81
C GLY A 50 -9.55 9.87 -22.80
N ILE A 51 -9.78 10.53 -23.92
CA ILE A 51 -9.75 12.00 -24.05
C ILE A 51 -11.16 12.46 -24.41
N ILE A 52 -11.77 13.26 -23.54
CA ILE A 52 -13.12 13.80 -23.79
C ILE A 52 -13.07 14.89 -24.86
N GLY A 53 -13.70 14.63 -26.00
CA GLY A 53 -13.79 15.56 -27.12
C GLY A 53 -12.47 15.75 -27.90
N THR A 54 -12.38 16.83 -28.66
CA THR A 54 -11.19 17.15 -29.49
C THR A 54 -10.14 17.94 -28.70
N SER A 55 -8.90 17.44 -28.69
CA SER A 55 -7.76 18.16 -28.13
C SER A 55 -6.48 17.83 -28.88
N LEU A 56 -5.59 18.81 -28.99
CA LEU A 56 -4.24 18.66 -29.55
C LEU A 56 -3.36 17.70 -28.72
N ILE A 57 -3.74 17.43 -27.47
CA ILE A 57 -3.02 16.45 -26.65
C ILE A 57 -3.14 15.02 -27.22
N ASN A 58 -4.16 14.74 -28.03
CA ASN A 58 -4.38 13.40 -28.56
C ASN A 58 -3.22 12.96 -29.48
N SER A 59 -2.78 13.83 -30.39
CA SER A 59 -1.65 13.55 -31.28
C SER A 59 -0.32 13.48 -30.54
N GLU A 60 -0.08 14.40 -29.59
CA GLU A 60 1.15 14.42 -28.79
C GLU A 60 1.26 13.20 -27.88
N LEU A 61 0.17 12.83 -27.20
CA LEU A 61 0.13 11.68 -26.32
C LEU A 61 0.32 10.39 -27.11
N LYS A 62 -0.39 10.22 -28.24
CA LYS A 62 -0.23 9.06 -29.12
C LYS A 62 1.22 8.91 -29.61
N LYS A 63 1.86 10.01 -30.03
CA LYS A 63 3.26 10.03 -30.44
C LYS A 63 4.20 9.69 -29.27
N PHE A 64 3.91 10.19 -28.07
CA PHE A 64 4.75 9.95 -26.89
C PHE A 64 4.64 8.51 -26.37
N THR A 65 3.46 7.89 -26.49
CA THR A 65 3.17 6.55 -25.94
C THR A 65 3.36 5.41 -26.94
N GLU A 66 3.54 5.68 -28.24
CA GLU A 66 3.61 4.68 -29.33
C GLU A 66 4.55 3.50 -29.05
N LYS A 67 5.72 3.77 -28.44
CA LYS A 67 6.73 2.74 -28.11
C LYS A 67 6.82 2.43 -26.62
N ARG A 68 5.83 2.85 -25.83
CA ARG A 68 5.84 2.74 -24.37
C ARG A 68 4.70 1.85 -23.88
N LYS A 69 4.91 1.27 -22.70
CA LYS A 69 3.96 0.38 -22.03
C LYS A 69 3.80 0.80 -20.56
N ILE A 70 2.70 0.40 -19.95
CA ILE A 70 2.49 0.46 -18.50
C ILE A 70 2.54 -0.98 -17.98
N GLY A 71 3.62 -1.33 -17.27
CA GLY A 71 3.93 -2.73 -17.01
C GLY A 71 4.06 -3.51 -18.32
N VAL A 72 3.18 -4.49 -18.52
CA VAL A 72 3.11 -5.30 -19.75
C VAL A 72 2.09 -4.80 -20.77
N GLN A 73 1.22 -3.85 -20.39
CA GLN A 73 0.09 -3.40 -21.18
C GLN A 73 0.49 -2.38 -22.26
N ILE A 74 -0.08 -2.53 -23.46
CA ILE A 74 0.04 -1.55 -24.54
C ILE A 74 -0.89 -0.39 -24.24
N ILE A 75 -0.44 0.84 -24.52
CA ILE A 75 -1.23 2.05 -24.27
C ILE A 75 -2.07 2.39 -25.50
N GLU A 76 -3.38 2.52 -25.32
CA GLU A 76 -4.32 2.96 -26.35
C GLU A 76 -4.94 4.31 -25.97
N ILE A 77 -4.85 5.27 -26.90
CA ILE A 77 -5.44 6.59 -26.72
C ILE A 77 -6.76 6.66 -27.48
N LYS A 78 -7.87 6.83 -26.77
CA LYS A 78 -9.21 6.93 -27.35
C LYS A 78 -9.77 8.33 -27.22
N LYS A 79 -10.21 8.90 -28.34
CA LYS A 79 -11.07 10.08 -28.32
C LYS A 79 -12.50 9.62 -28.00
N LEU A 80 -13.10 10.16 -26.95
CA LEU A 80 -14.40 9.72 -26.44
C LEU A 80 -15.37 10.90 -26.34
N SER A 81 -16.63 10.64 -26.65
CA SER A 81 -17.77 11.40 -26.14
C SER A 81 -18.18 10.87 -24.77
N ILE A 82 -19.13 11.55 -24.11
CA ILE A 82 -19.65 11.06 -22.82
C ILE A 82 -20.40 9.73 -22.97
N LYS A 83 -21.12 9.54 -24.08
CA LYS A 83 -21.81 8.26 -24.35
C LYS A 83 -20.82 7.11 -24.52
N ASP A 84 -19.70 7.36 -25.20
CA ASP A 84 -18.66 6.33 -25.40
C ASP A 84 -18.02 5.92 -24.06
N LEU A 85 -18.02 6.81 -23.07
CA LEU A 85 -17.42 6.55 -21.77
C LEU A 85 -18.20 5.51 -20.95
N GLU A 86 -19.52 5.44 -21.11
CA GLU A 86 -20.35 4.43 -20.43
C GLU A 86 -19.95 3.01 -20.86
N ALA A 87 -19.66 2.84 -22.15
CA ALA A 87 -19.29 1.57 -22.78
C ALA A 87 -17.78 1.28 -22.77
N THR A 88 -16.94 2.22 -22.30
CA THR A 88 -15.48 2.08 -22.35
C THR A 88 -14.89 2.03 -20.94
N ASN A 89 -14.10 1.00 -20.65
CA ASN A 89 -13.32 0.95 -19.41
C ASN A 89 -12.00 1.70 -19.61
N CYS A 90 -11.87 2.88 -18.98
CA CYS A 90 -10.67 3.71 -19.08
C CYS A 90 -9.86 3.64 -17.78
N HIS A 91 -8.53 3.57 -17.90
CA HIS A 91 -7.62 3.75 -16.78
C HIS A 91 -7.50 5.24 -16.44
N ILE A 92 -7.33 6.08 -17.46
CA ILE A 92 -7.24 7.53 -17.31
C ILE A 92 -8.28 8.19 -18.20
N ILE A 93 -8.98 9.19 -17.67
CA ILE A 93 -9.82 10.10 -18.45
C ILE A 93 -9.21 11.50 -18.37
N TYR A 94 -8.91 12.06 -19.54
CA TYR A 94 -8.46 13.42 -19.69
C TYR A 94 -9.60 14.32 -20.16
N ILE A 95 -9.84 15.40 -19.42
CA ILE A 95 -10.84 16.42 -19.74
C ILE A 95 -10.12 17.72 -20.12
N PRO A 96 -10.08 18.07 -21.42
CA PRO A 96 -9.53 19.35 -21.88
C PRO A 96 -10.30 20.54 -21.31
N TYR A 97 -9.67 21.71 -21.28
CA TYR A 97 -10.28 22.94 -20.73
C TYR A 97 -11.64 23.25 -21.40
N LYS A 98 -11.74 23.04 -22.71
CA LYS A 98 -12.99 23.26 -23.49
C LYS A 98 -14.13 22.27 -23.17
N LYS A 99 -13.88 21.24 -22.36
CA LYS A 99 -14.84 20.19 -21.99
C LYS A 99 -15.00 20.06 -20.48
N SER A 100 -14.57 21.06 -19.74
CA SER A 100 -14.62 21.08 -18.29
C SER A 100 -16.03 21.00 -17.70
N SER A 101 -17.04 21.53 -18.40
CA SER A 101 -18.45 21.39 -18.03
C SER A 101 -18.93 19.95 -17.94
N SER A 102 -18.26 19.02 -18.63
CA SER A 102 -18.56 17.58 -18.59
C SER A 102 -18.02 16.87 -17.35
N LEU A 103 -17.24 17.53 -16.48
CA LEU A 103 -16.59 16.89 -15.34
C LEU A 103 -17.59 16.19 -14.41
N LYS A 104 -18.70 16.83 -14.06
CA LYS A 104 -19.71 16.23 -13.16
C LYS A 104 -20.28 14.92 -13.71
N GLU A 105 -20.54 14.89 -15.01
CA GLU A 105 -21.09 13.73 -15.70
C GLU A 105 -20.06 12.61 -15.83
N VAL A 106 -18.81 12.95 -16.19
CA VAL A 106 -17.69 11.99 -16.19
C VAL A 106 -17.50 11.36 -14.83
N LEU A 107 -17.47 12.16 -13.75
CA LEU A 107 -17.28 11.66 -12.38
C LEU A 107 -18.39 10.69 -11.96
N LYS A 108 -19.64 10.94 -12.37
CA LYS A 108 -20.77 10.04 -12.11
C LYS A 108 -20.60 8.70 -12.82
N ILE A 109 -20.12 8.69 -14.07
CA ILE A 109 -19.93 7.47 -14.86
C ILE A 109 -18.79 6.60 -14.30
N VAL A 110 -17.75 7.23 -13.73
CA VAL A 110 -16.56 6.51 -13.24
C VAL A 110 -16.48 6.36 -11.73
N GLU A 111 -17.53 6.74 -11.00
CA GLU A 111 -17.52 6.78 -9.53
C GLU A 111 -17.08 5.45 -8.89
N GLU A 112 -17.53 4.33 -9.49
CA GLU A 112 -17.24 2.97 -9.03
C GLU A 112 -16.12 2.26 -9.81
N LYS A 113 -15.55 2.93 -10.83
CA LYS A 113 -14.47 2.40 -11.66
C LYS A 113 -13.13 2.94 -11.12
N PRO A 114 -12.06 2.14 -11.03
CA PRO A 114 -10.71 2.62 -10.70
C PRO A 114 -10.11 3.37 -11.90
N THR A 115 -10.66 4.56 -12.15
CA THR A 115 -10.29 5.46 -13.23
C THR A 115 -9.77 6.76 -12.66
N LEU A 116 -8.65 7.23 -13.19
CA LEU A 116 -8.05 8.52 -12.84
C LEU A 116 -8.62 9.64 -13.71
N VAL A 117 -9.25 10.65 -13.12
CA VAL A 117 -9.77 11.81 -13.84
C VAL A 117 -8.78 12.98 -13.79
N VAL A 118 -8.24 13.36 -14.95
CA VAL A 118 -7.26 14.44 -15.14
C VAL A 118 -7.91 15.58 -15.92
N THR A 119 -7.78 16.83 -15.47
CA THR A 119 -8.38 18.00 -16.13
C THR A 119 -7.38 19.15 -16.35
N GLU A 120 -7.65 20.01 -17.34
CA GLU A 120 -6.89 21.24 -17.62
C GLU A 120 -7.45 22.49 -16.93
N GLU A 121 -8.64 22.42 -16.33
CA GLU A 121 -9.24 23.61 -15.73
C GLU A 121 -8.74 23.85 -14.30
N ASN A 122 -8.24 25.07 -14.08
CA ASN A 122 -7.86 25.57 -12.77
C ASN A 122 -9.06 25.46 -11.80
N ASN A 123 -8.82 25.02 -10.57
CA ASN A 123 -9.82 24.89 -9.48
C ASN A 123 -10.87 23.76 -9.59
N LEU A 124 -10.88 22.94 -10.65
CA LEU A 124 -11.80 21.80 -10.73
C LEU A 124 -11.44 20.59 -9.85
N PHE A 125 -10.28 20.60 -9.19
CA PHE A 125 -9.96 19.66 -8.11
C PHE A 125 -10.99 19.74 -6.96
N ARG A 126 -11.57 20.93 -6.69
CA ARG A 126 -12.63 21.11 -5.67
C ARG A 126 -13.89 20.33 -6.05
N ASN A 127 -14.13 20.19 -7.35
CA ASN A 127 -15.31 19.55 -7.94
C ASN A 127 -15.14 18.06 -8.23
N GLY A 128 -14.04 17.44 -7.79
CA GLY A 128 -13.91 15.98 -7.75
C GLY A 128 -12.95 15.33 -8.74
N ALA A 129 -12.33 16.08 -9.66
CA ALA A 129 -11.25 15.54 -10.50
C ALA A 129 -10.06 15.08 -9.62
N ASP A 130 -9.32 14.04 -10.01
CA ASP A 130 -8.19 13.51 -9.24
C ASP A 130 -6.91 14.35 -9.43
N ILE A 131 -6.70 14.86 -10.64
CA ILE A 131 -5.56 15.73 -11.00
C ILE A 131 -6.07 16.93 -11.80
N SER A 132 -5.60 18.13 -11.48
CA SER A 132 -5.85 19.34 -12.28
C SER A 132 -4.53 20.00 -12.65
N PHE A 133 -4.27 20.20 -13.94
CA PHE A 133 -3.13 21.00 -14.38
C PHE A 133 -3.37 22.48 -14.05
N LEU A 134 -2.30 23.17 -13.69
CA LEU A 134 -2.27 24.60 -13.44
C LEU A 134 -1.33 25.28 -14.42
N GLU A 135 -1.79 26.39 -14.99
CA GLU A 135 -0.95 27.32 -15.73
C GLU A 135 -0.49 28.45 -14.79
N GLU A 136 0.80 28.47 -14.45
CA GLU A 136 1.43 29.53 -13.65
C GLU A 136 2.67 30.06 -14.38
N GLY A 137 2.47 31.06 -15.25
CA GLY A 137 3.52 31.62 -16.09
C GLY A 137 4.10 30.59 -17.08
N SER A 138 5.42 30.38 -17.02
CA SER A 138 6.16 29.43 -17.89
C SER A 138 6.27 28.01 -17.34
N LYS A 139 5.75 27.75 -16.12
CA LYS A 139 5.90 26.45 -15.44
C LYS A 139 4.57 25.71 -15.41
N GLN A 140 4.57 24.48 -15.91
CA GLN A 140 3.46 23.54 -15.71
C GLN A 140 3.51 23.01 -14.27
N ARG A 141 2.42 23.19 -13.53
CA ARG A 141 2.19 22.56 -12.23
C ARG A 141 0.94 21.70 -12.32
N PHE A 142 0.76 20.78 -11.39
CA PHE A 142 -0.51 20.08 -11.23
C PHE A 142 -0.88 20.03 -9.75
N GLN A 143 -2.18 20.08 -9.48
CA GLN A 143 -2.76 19.87 -8.17
C GLN A 143 -3.39 18.49 -8.11
N LEU A 144 -3.12 17.78 -7.02
CA LEU A 144 -3.74 16.51 -6.72
C LEU A 144 -4.94 16.75 -5.81
N ASN A 145 -6.04 16.07 -6.11
CA ASN A 145 -7.18 16.04 -5.22
C ASN A 145 -6.87 15.09 -4.05
N THR A 146 -6.35 15.68 -2.99
CA THR A 146 -6.04 15.04 -1.72
C THR A 146 -7.29 14.73 -0.88
N LYS A 147 -8.51 14.74 -1.46
CA LYS A 147 -9.77 14.49 -0.72
C LYS A 147 -9.65 13.26 0.17
N ASN A 148 -9.06 12.14 -0.28
CA ASN A 148 -8.92 10.96 0.58
C ASN A 148 -8.06 11.22 1.84
N PHE A 149 -6.94 11.93 1.71
CA PHE A 149 -6.10 12.29 2.86
C PHE A 149 -6.79 13.29 3.81
N PHE A 150 -7.49 14.30 3.26
CA PHE A 150 -8.26 15.24 4.07
C PHE A 150 -9.50 14.61 4.71
N MET A 151 -10.14 13.65 4.02
CA MET A 151 -11.31 12.93 4.53
C MET A 151 -10.93 12.00 5.66
N GLU A 152 -9.79 11.31 5.59
CA GLU A 152 -9.27 10.50 6.68
C GLU A 152 -8.96 11.35 7.92
N LYS A 153 -8.31 12.52 7.75
CA LYS A 153 -8.09 13.45 8.88
C LYS A 153 -9.42 13.91 9.50
N LYS A 154 -10.38 14.33 8.68
CA LYS A 154 -11.71 14.71 9.17
C LYS A 154 -12.44 13.56 9.87
N LEU A 155 -12.27 12.33 9.39
CA LEU A 155 -12.84 11.14 10.02
C LEU A 155 -12.16 10.84 11.36
N ILE A 156 -10.85 11.03 11.47
CA ILE A 156 -10.11 10.94 12.74
C ILE A 156 -10.62 12.00 13.71
N ASP A 157 -10.78 13.24 13.28
CA ASP A 157 -11.29 14.33 14.12
C ASP A 157 -12.71 13.99 14.61
N PHE A 158 -13.55 13.47 13.72
CA PHE A 158 -14.89 13.01 14.05
C PHE A 158 -14.87 11.85 15.08
N PHE A 159 -14.06 10.82 14.84
CA PHE A 159 -13.88 9.68 15.75
C PHE A 159 -13.26 10.06 17.09
N SER A 160 -12.46 11.13 17.13
CA SER A 160 -11.82 11.61 18.37
C SER A 160 -12.86 12.04 19.41
N ASN A 161 -14.08 12.42 19.00
CA ASN A 161 -15.18 12.72 19.92
C ASN A 161 -15.73 11.49 20.66
N PHE A 162 -15.40 10.29 20.20
CA PHE A 162 -15.89 9.02 20.75
C PHE A 162 -14.78 8.23 21.48
N ILE A 163 -13.58 8.79 21.59
CA ILE A 163 -12.41 8.17 22.21
C ILE A 163 -11.80 9.14 23.21
N THR A 164 -11.37 8.63 24.37
CA THR A 164 -10.72 9.47 25.38
C THR A 164 -9.38 10.04 24.88
N GLU A 165 -9.09 11.29 25.25
CA GLU A 165 -7.84 11.97 24.87
C GLU A 165 -6.59 11.18 25.27
N LYS A 166 -6.60 10.56 26.47
CA LYS A 166 -5.53 9.66 26.95
C LYS A 166 -5.25 8.53 25.97
N ARG A 167 -6.28 7.92 25.38
CA ARG A 167 -6.14 6.83 24.42
C ARG A 167 -5.64 7.32 23.06
N ILE A 168 -6.09 8.49 22.61
CA ILE A 168 -5.60 9.11 21.38
C ILE A 168 -4.10 9.42 21.50
N LYS A 169 -3.67 10.04 22.60
CA LYS A 169 -2.24 10.31 22.89
C LYS A 169 -1.42 9.01 22.93
N LEU A 170 -1.98 7.93 23.46
CA LEU A 170 -1.33 6.62 23.44
C LEU A 170 -1.17 6.08 22.01
N PHE A 171 -2.20 6.20 21.17
CA PHE A 171 -2.10 5.81 19.75
C PHE A 171 -1.00 6.57 19.03
N ASP A 172 -0.96 7.89 19.20
CA ASP A 172 0.06 8.74 18.57
C ASP A 172 1.46 8.36 19.04
N LYS A 173 1.66 8.17 20.35
CA LYS A 173 2.94 7.73 20.92
C LYS A 173 3.41 6.39 20.34
N VAL A 174 2.51 5.41 20.19
CA VAL A 174 2.87 4.08 19.67
C VAL A 174 3.12 4.13 18.15
N LEU A 175 2.32 4.89 17.39
CA LEU A 175 2.46 5.04 15.94
C LEU A 175 3.81 5.61 15.52
N GLU A 176 4.38 6.53 16.31
CA GLU A 176 5.72 7.07 16.06
C GLU A 176 6.83 6.02 16.12
N LYS A 177 6.56 4.84 16.69
CA LYS A 177 7.51 3.74 16.79
C LYS A 177 7.19 2.57 15.87
N ARG A 178 6.12 2.63 15.08
CA ARG A 178 5.75 1.56 14.16
C ARG A 178 6.60 1.55 12.89
N SER A 179 6.80 0.35 12.35
CA SER A 179 7.59 0.10 11.15
C SER A 179 6.96 -0.98 10.26
N ARG A 180 7.18 -0.81 8.95
CA ARG A 180 6.95 -1.78 7.86
C ARG A 180 8.23 -2.06 7.07
N TYR A 181 9.39 -1.91 7.72
CA TYR A 181 10.67 -2.22 7.10
C TYR A 181 11.01 -3.72 7.23
N LEU A 182 10.54 -4.31 8.33
CA LEU A 182 10.56 -5.74 8.62
C LEU A 182 9.13 -6.19 8.84
N THR A 183 8.73 -7.31 8.23
CA THR A 183 7.51 -8.04 8.57
C THR A 183 7.81 -9.51 8.88
N VAL A 184 6.95 -10.14 9.69
CA VAL A 184 7.04 -11.55 10.07
C VAL A 184 6.05 -12.35 9.25
N VAL A 185 6.50 -13.51 8.75
CA VAL A 185 5.66 -14.48 8.08
C VAL A 185 5.73 -15.81 8.81
N LEU A 186 4.57 -16.30 9.23
CA LEU A 186 4.42 -17.57 9.93
C LEU A 186 3.81 -18.59 8.96
N GLU A 187 4.56 -19.66 8.65
CA GLU A 187 4.11 -20.74 7.78
C GLU A 187 3.71 -21.98 8.59
N ASP A 188 2.43 -22.34 8.52
CA ASP A 188 1.88 -23.60 9.03
C ASP A 188 2.15 -23.88 10.52
N ILE A 189 2.05 -22.85 11.37
CA ILE A 189 2.25 -22.98 12.82
C ILE A 189 1.31 -24.02 13.41
N TYR A 190 1.87 -24.99 14.14
CA TYR A 190 1.08 -26.07 14.74
C TYR A 190 0.45 -25.62 16.06
N GLN A 191 1.21 -24.94 16.93
CA GLN A 191 0.72 -24.56 18.25
C GLN A 191 0.25 -23.10 18.26
N ALA A 192 -1.07 -22.91 18.41
CA ALA A 192 -1.71 -21.59 18.45
C ALA A 192 -1.09 -20.60 19.46
N HIS A 193 -0.62 -21.09 20.62
CA HIS A 193 0.00 -20.24 21.63
C HIS A 193 1.32 -19.62 21.16
N ASN A 194 2.11 -20.34 20.37
CA ASN A 194 3.38 -19.84 19.83
C ASN A 194 3.13 -18.63 18.93
N ALA A 195 2.16 -18.72 18.04
CA ALA A 195 1.83 -17.61 17.16
C ALA A 195 1.22 -16.42 17.93
N SER A 196 0.40 -16.64 18.98
CA SER A 196 -0.02 -15.53 19.86
C SER A 196 1.16 -14.82 20.55
N ALA A 197 2.18 -15.56 20.99
CA ALA A 197 3.39 -14.99 21.58
C ALA A 197 4.24 -14.22 20.55
N VAL A 198 4.25 -14.70 19.29
CA VAL A 198 4.84 -13.96 18.16
C VAL A 198 4.13 -12.63 17.92
N LEU A 199 2.79 -12.61 17.91
CA LEU A 199 2.03 -11.37 17.73
C LEU A 199 2.39 -10.35 18.82
N ARG A 200 2.46 -10.80 20.07
CA ARG A 200 2.89 -9.94 21.19
C ARG A 200 4.30 -9.38 20.98
N SER A 201 5.23 -10.19 20.48
CA SER A 201 6.59 -9.73 20.17
C SER A 201 6.62 -8.70 19.04
N CYS A 202 5.85 -8.92 17.97
CA CYS A 202 5.71 -7.96 16.87
C CYS A 202 5.16 -6.61 17.37
N ASP A 203 4.15 -6.67 18.23
CA ASP A 203 3.55 -5.48 18.83
C ASP A 203 4.57 -4.71 19.68
N CYS A 204 5.23 -5.40 20.62
CA CYS A 204 6.21 -4.80 21.52
C CYS A 204 7.42 -4.19 20.79
N PHE A 205 7.88 -4.79 19.69
CA PHE A 205 9.02 -4.29 18.92
C PHE A 205 8.63 -3.33 17.77
N GLY A 206 7.34 -3.00 17.67
CA GLY A 206 6.83 -1.96 16.77
C GLY A 206 6.78 -2.38 15.30
N PHE A 207 6.64 -3.67 14.99
CA PHE A 207 6.41 -4.15 13.63
C PHE A 207 4.90 -4.31 13.40
N GLN A 208 4.37 -3.67 12.36
CA GLN A 208 2.93 -3.44 12.22
C GLN A 208 2.16 -4.62 11.62
N ASP A 209 2.74 -5.28 10.61
CA ASP A 209 2.07 -6.30 9.83
C ASP A 209 2.66 -7.69 10.13
N VAL A 210 1.78 -8.69 10.25
CA VAL A 210 2.14 -10.10 10.40
C VAL A 210 1.35 -10.93 9.39
N HIS A 211 2.06 -11.80 8.67
CA HIS A 211 1.49 -12.67 7.64
C HIS A 211 1.40 -14.09 8.19
N ILE A 212 0.26 -14.74 7.99
CA ILE A 212 -0.04 -16.07 8.54
C ILE A 212 -0.51 -16.96 7.39
N ILE A 213 0.30 -17.96 7.06
CA ILE A 213 0.01 -18.93 6.00
C ILE A 213 -0.52 -20.21 6.63
N GLU A 214 -1.70 -20.62 6.17
CA GLU A 214 -2.44 -21.77 6.69
C GLU A 214 -2.70 -22.74 5.52
N ASN A 215 -1.76 -23.64 5.26
CA ASN A 215 -1.93 -24.70 4.26
C ASN A 215 -2.45 -26.00 4.90
N LYS A 216 -1.87 -26.36 6.05
CA LYS A 216 -2.16 -27.61 6.77
C LYS A 216 -2.80 -27.37 8.13
N ASN A 217 -2.34 -26.33 8.83
CA ASN A 217 -2.79 -26.01 10.18
C ASN A 217 -3.58 -24.72 10.16
N GLU A 218 -4.76 -24.74 10.79
CA GLU A 218 -5.52 -23.52 11.05
C GLU A 218 -5.03 -22.84 12.33
N TYR A 219 -4.92 -21.53 12.25
CA TYR A 219 -4.43 -20.67 13.29
C TYR A 219 -5.57 -19.98 14.05
N TYR A 220 -5.55 -20.19 15.37
CA TYR A 220 -6.47 -19.57 16.31
C TYR A 220 -5.68 -18.65 17.25
N ILE A 221 -6.09 -17.38 17.35
CA ILE A 221 -5.45 -16.44 18.27
C ILE A 221 -5.92 -16.74 19.69
N SER A 222 -5.03 -17.23 20.54
CA SER A 222 -5.29 -17.32 21.99
C SER A 222 -5.31 -15.91 22.60
N PRO A 223 -6.44 -15.44 23.15
CA PRO A 223 -6.55 -14.09 23.70
C PRO A 223 -5.65 -13.86 24.93
N ASP A 224 -5.49 -14.87 25.78
CA ASP A 224 -4.71 -14.80 27.03
C ASP A 224 -3.21 -14.67 26.76
N VAL A 225 -2.71 -15.30 25.70
CA VAL A 225 -1.30 -15.19 25.30
C VAL A 225 -1.06 -13.89 24.53
N ALA A 226 -1.97 -13.55 23.62
CA ALA A 226 -1.84 -12.34 22.80
C ALA A 226 -2.07 -11.06 23.62
N MET A 227 -2.75 -11.12 24.77
CA MET A 227 -3.07 -9.97 25.64
C MET A 227 -3.65 -8.77 24.87
N GLY A 228 -4.45 -9.06 23.83
CA GLY A 228 -5.07 -8.05 22.98
C GLY A 228 -4.15 -7.40 21.92
N SER A 229 -2.88 -7.80 21.80
CA SER A 229 -1.93 -7.28 20.78
C SER A 229 -2.44 -7.45 19.35
N SER A 230 -3.18 -8.53 19.07
CA SER A 230 -3.83 -8.77 17.76
C SER A 230 -4.76 -7.64 17.33
N LYS A 231 -5.30 -6.84 18.27
CA LYS A 231 -6.13 -5.68 17.97
C LYS A 231 -5.34 -4.50 17.43
N TRP A 232 -4.02 -4.46 17.61
CA TRP A 232 -3.16 -3.34 17.21
C TRP A 232 -2.28 -3.65 15.99
N LEU A 233 -2.23 -4.91 15.59
CA LEU A 233 -1.51 -5.38 14.42
C LEU A 233 -2.43 -5.51 13.20
N ASN A 234 -1.83 -5.47 12.01
CA ASN A 234 -2.45 -5.91 10.77
C ASN A 234 -2.11 -7.39 10.57
N LEU A 235 -3.12 -8.25 10.54
CA LEU A 235 -2.95 -9.68 10.34
C LEU A 235 -3.44 -10.04 8.95
N GLU A 236 -2.50 -10.46 8.10
CA GLU A 236 -2.77 -10.88 6.73
C GLU A 236 -2.80 -12.41 6.71
N ARG A 237 -3.99 -13.00 6.57
CA ARG A 237 -4.17 -14.46 6.57
C ARG A 237 -4.29 -14.99 5.14
N TYR A 238 -3.57 -16.08 4.87
CA TYR A 238 -3.57 -16.78 3.60
C TYR A 238 -4.08 -18.20 3.83
N ASN A 239 -5.38 -18.40 3.64
CA ASN A 239 -6.10 -19.64 3.96
C ASN A 239 -7.11 -20.08 2.88
N ASN A 240 -7.15 -19.42 1.72
CA ASN A 240 -8.22 -19.59 0.73
C ASN A 240 -7.81 -20.39 -0.52
N LYS A 241 -6.52 -20.76 -0.67
CA LYS A 241 -6.00 -21.38 -1.89
C LYS A 241 -5.25 -22.67 -1.61
N LYS A 242 -5.10 -23.50 -2.65
CA LYS A 242 -4.21 -24.68 -2.63
C LYS A 242 -2.71 -24.32 -2.47
N ASN A 243 -2.32 -23.05 -2.64
CA ASN A 243 -0.92 -22.62 -2.61
C ASN A 243 -0.71 -21.27 -1.92
N ASN A 244 -1.15 -21.16 -0.67
CA ASN A 244 -1.10 -19.93 0.13
C ASN A 244 0.33 -19.38 0.29
N THR A 245 1.34 -20.26 0.39
CA THR A 245 2.75 -19.86 0.51
C THR A 245 3.23 -18.99 -0.67
N LEU A 246 2.97 -19.41 -1.91
CA LEU A 246 3.42 -18.65 -3.08
C LEU A 246 2.67 -17.33 -3.24
N GLU A 247 1.38 -17.28 -2.87
CA GLU A 247 0.62 -16.04 -2.86
C GLU A 247 1.19 -15.03 -1.86
N ALA A 248 1.50 -15.48 -0.65
CA ALA A 248 2.12 -14.62 0.36
C ALA A 248 3.46 -14.06 -0.12
N ILE A 249 4.30 -14.91 -0.71
CA ILE A 249 5.59 -14.49 -1.29
C ILE A 249 5.39 -13.48 -2.41
N GLN A 250 4.46 -13.73 -3.34
CA GLN A 250 4.22 -12.81 -4.46
C GLN A 250 3.74 -11.45 -3.97
N LYS A 251 2.74 -11.42 -3.07
CA LYS A 251 2.25 -10.17 -2.48
C LYS A 251 3.37 -9.39 -1.78
N LEU A 252 4.22 -10.06 -1.01
CA LEU A 252 5.36 -9.43 -0.34
C LEU A 252 6.39 -8.88 -1.33
N ARG A 253 6.65 -9.59 -2.44
CA ARG A 253 7.52 -9.09 -3.52
C ARG A 253 6.92 -7.86 -4.21
N ASP A 254 5.62 -7.84 -4.48
CA ASP A 254 4.92 -6.68 -5.04
C ASP A 254 5.00 -5.45 -4.10
N GLU A 255 5.08 -5.70 -2.79
CA GLU A 255 5.31 -4.70 -1.74
C GLU A 255 6.80 -4.35 -1.52
N ASN A 256 7.70 -4.88 -2.36
CA ASN A 256 9.16 -4.68 -2.36
C ASN A 256 9.89 -5.28 -1.14
N TYR A 257 9.36 -6.35 -0.56
CA TYR A 257 10.08 -7.13 0.45
C TYR A 257 11.01 -8.16 -0.20
N ARG A 258 12.23 -8.24 0.33
CA ARG A 258 13.07 -9.43 0.20
C ARG A 258 12.52 -10.56 1.05
N ILE A 259 12.62 -11.79 0.57
CA ILE A 259 12.13 -13.00 1.23
C ILE A 259 13.29 -13.65 1.99
N ILE A 260 13.23 -13.66 3.31
CA ILE A 260 14.29 -14.17 4.18
C ILE A 260 13.81 -15.44 4.87
N ALA A 261 14.42 -16.57 4.57
CA ALA A 261 14.05 -17.85 5.18
C ALA A 261 14.92 -18.11 6.42
N THR A 262 14.29 -18.40 7.56
CA THR A 262 15.02 -18.82 8.76
C THR A 262 15.34 -20.31 8.74
N THR A 263 16.57 -20.66 9.06
CA THR A 263 17.00 -22.05 9.13
C THR A 263 18.29 -22.17 9.94
N PRO A 264 18.45 -23.20 10.80
CA PRO A 264 19.73 -23.49 11.45
C PRO A 264 20.74 -24.12 10.48
N HIS A 265 20.28 -24.60 9.33
CA HIS A 265 21.08 -25.27 8.30
C HIS A 265 21.33 -24.34 7.09
N LYS A 266 22.08 -24.83 6.10
CA LYS A 266 22.54 -24.07 4.92
C LYS A 266 23.57 -22.97 5.24
N ASN A 267 24.13 -22.36 4.20
CA ASN A 267 25.02 -21.21 4.30
C ASN A 267 24.23 -19.93 4.67
N ALA A 268 23.60 -19.95 5.85
CA ALA A 268 22.77 -18.88 6.37
C ALA A 268 23.60 -17.81 7.09
N LYS A 269 23.19 -16.55 6.92
CA LYS A 269 23.85 -15.43 7.57
C LYS A 269 23.46 -15.36 9.03
N ASN A 270 24.43 -15.05 9.88
CA ASN A 270 24.16 -14.78 11.30
C ASN A 270 23.47 -13.43 11.45
N LEU A 271 22.61 -13.30 12.48
CA LEU A 271 21.90 -12.05 12.79
C LEU A 271 22.80 -10.80 12.80
N GLN A 272 24.02 -10.94 13.32
CA GLN A 272 24.98 -9.84 13.45
C GLN A 272 25.40 -9.29 12.08
N ASN A 273 25.58 -10.18 11.10
CA ASN A 273 26.11 -9.86 9.77
C ASN A 273 24.99 -9.71 8.71
N PHE A 274 23.72 -9.85 9.11
CA PHE A 274 22.61 -9.64 8.20
C PHE A 274 22.59 -8.20 7.69
N ASP A 275 22.48 -8.00 6.38
CA ASP A 275 22.51 -6.66 5.79
C ASP A 275 21.10 -6.06 5.72
N ILE A 276 20.86 -5.11 6.63
CA ILE A 276 19.60 -4.37 6.73
C ILE A 276 19.50 -3.23 5.71
N ASN A 277 20.58 -2.86 5.00
CA ASN A 277 20.59 -1.73 4.06
C ASN A 277 20.01 -2.08 2.68
N LYS A 278 19.84 -3.37 2.38
CA LYS A 278 19.31 -3.87 1.10
C LYS A 278 17.80 -3.66 0.89
N GLY A 279 17.18 -2.77 1.67
CA GLY A 279 15.74 -2.53 1.65
C GLY A 279 14.95 -3.47 2.54
N LYS A 280 13.62 -3.37 2.41
CA LYS A 280 12.64 -4.09 3.25
C LYS A 280 12.82 -5.60 3.16
N PHE A 281 12.48 -6.30 4.23
CA PHE A 281 12.59 -7.76 4.27
C PHE A 281 11.49 -8.43 5.11
N ALA A 282 10.99 -9.54 4.62
CA ALA A 282 10.00 -10.38 5.26
C ALA A 282 10.69 -11.64 5.78
N VAL A 283 10.64 -11.87 7.09
CA VAL A 283 11.32 -13.00 7.74
C VAL A 283 10.31 -14.13 7.93
N PHE A 284 10.56 -15.25 7.26
CA PHE A 284 9.73 -16.44 7.29
C PHE A 284 10.18 -17.36 8.42
N PHE A 285 9.19 -17.87 9.17
CA PHE A 285 9.35 -18.87 10.22
C PHE A 285 8.36 -20.00 9.95
N GLY A 286 8.85 -21.23 10.00
CA GLY A 286 8.05 -22.41 9.66
C GLY A 286 7.53 -23.14 10.89
N THR A 287 6.87 -24.27 10.64
CA THR A 287 6.33 -25.17 11.67
C THR A 287 7.42 -25.71 12.60
N GLU A 288 7.05 -25.93 13.85
CA GLU A 288 7.91 -26.40 14.94
C GLU A 288 8.62 -27.72 14.65
N MET A 289 8.05 -28.58 13.81
CA MET A 289 8.57 -29.94 13.58
C MET A 289 9.46 -30.05 12.34
N SER A 290 9.14 -29.32 11.27
CA SER A 290 9.85 -29.46 9.97
C SER A 290 10.45 -28.15 9.45
N GLY A 291 10.29 -27.05 10.18
CA GLY A 291 10.71 -25.73 9.74
C GLY A 291 9.92 -25.25 8.52
N LEU A 292 10.60 -24.50 7.65
CA LEU A 292 9.99 -23.94 6.45
C LEU A 292 9.84 -24.96 5.32
N SER A 293 8.80 -24.78 4.52
CA SER A 293 8.58 -25.61 3.35
C SER A 293 9.65 -25.41 2.27
N LYS A 294 9.82 -26.43 1.41
CA LYS A 294 10.71 -26.34 0.23
C LYS A 294 10.36 -25.14 -0.65
N LYS A 295 9.07 -24.81 -0.77
CA LYS A 295 8.57 -23.68 -1.55
C LYS A 295 9.15 -22.35 -1.05
N VAL A 296 9.21 -22.14 0.27
CA VAL A 296 9.83 -20.93 0.85
C VAL A 296 11.32 -20.91 0.53
N PHE A 297 12.02 -22.03 0.72
CA PHE A 297 13.46 -22.11 0.45
C PHE A 297 13.86 -21.92 -1.01
N GLU A 298 13.03 -22.36 -1.96
CA GLU A 298 13.25 -22.18 -3.40
C GLU A 298 12.98 -20.73 -3.86
N ASN A 299 12.19 -19.98 -3.09
CA ASN A 299 11.78 -18.61 -3.43
C ASN A 299 12.39 -17.54 -2.50
N SER A 300 13.26 -17.93 -1.56
CA SER A 300 13.93 -17.03 -0.63
C SER A 300 15.17 -16.38 -1.25
N ASP A 301 15.35 -15.08 -1.00
CA ASP A 301 16.50 -14.32 -1.48
C ASP A 301 17.74 -14.55 -0.60
N GLU A 302 17.56 -14.70 0.71
CA GLU A 302 18.64 -14.93 1.67
C GLU A 302 18.18 -15.86 2.82
N TYR A 303 19.15 -16.49 3.49
CA TYR A 303 18.91 -17.32 4.67
C TYR A 303 19.43 -16.63 5.94
N LEU A 304 18.70 -16.73 7.04
CA LEU A 304 19.04 -16.12 8.33
C LEU A 304 19.06 -17.19 9.44
N LYS A 305 20.07 -17.16 10.30
CA LYS A 305 20.18 -18.05 11.46
C LYS A 305 20.57 -17.32 12.73
N ILE A 306 20.13 -17.88 13.86
CA ILE A 306 20.62 -17.54 15.20
C ILE A 306 21.74 -18.53 15.52
N ASP A 307 22.88 -18.04 15.98
CA ASP A 307 23.99 -18.89 16.39
C ASP A 307 23.62 -19.68 17.66
N MET A 308 23.79 -21.00 17.60
CA MET A 308 23.59 -21.92 18.73
C MET A 308 24.94 -22.36 19.27
N PHE A 309 25.11 -22.29 20.58
CA PHE A 309 26.36 -22.66 21.28
C PHE A 309 26.16 -23.80 22.28
N GLY A 310 25.08 -24.57 22.13
CA GLY A 310 24.72 -25.69 23.02
C GLY A 310 24.32 -26.94 22.24
N PHE A 311 23.76 -27.92 22.95
CA PHE A 311 23.39 -29.22 22.38
C PHE A 311 22.17 -29.19 21.44
N THR A 312 21.26 -28.22 21.64
CA THR A 312 20.05 -28.09 20.82
C THR A 312 20.30 -27.26 19.58
N GLU A 313 19.76 -27.70 18.43
CA GLU A 313 19.99 -27.05 17.14
C GLU A 313 19.06 -25.85 16.86
N SER A 314 17.96 -25.71 17.62
CA SER A 314 16.97 -24.67 17.41
C SER A 314 16.25 -24.25 18.69
N LEU A 315 15.77 -23.00 18.70
CA LEU A 315 14.91 -22.47 19.75
C LEU A 315 13.43 -22.68 19.40
N ASN A 316 12.54 -22.59 20.40
CA ASN A 316 11.11 -22.44 20.15
C ASN A 316 10.85 -21.27 19.18
N ILE A 317 9.85 -21.40 18.31
CA ILE A 317 9.58 -20.39 17.27
C ILE A 317 9.31 -19.00 17.84
N SER A 318 8.54 -18.90 18.93
CA SER A 318 8.23 -17.60 19.55
C SER A 318 9.48 -16.92 20.12
N VAL A 319 10.40 -17.72 20.68
CA VAL A 319 11.70 -17.25 21.18
C VAL A 319 12.58 -16.81 20.01
N SER A 320 12.65 -17.62 18.94
CA SER A 320 13.42 -17.29 17.73
C SER A 320 12.97 -15.97 17.11
N VAL A 321 11.66 -15.78 16.97
CA VAL A 321 11.07 -14.53 16.47
C VAL A 321 11.43 -13.37 17.39
N ALA A 322 11.21 -13.50 18.70
CA ALA A 322 11.51 -12.43 19.64
C ALA A 322 12.99 -12.00 19.60
N THR A 323 13.92 -12.97 19.56
CA THR A 323 15.37 -12.72 19.45
C THR A 323 15.72 -11.98 18.15
N ILE A 324 15.20 -12.45 17.01
CA ILE A 324 15.44 -11.81 15.71
C ILE A 324 14.87 -10.39 15.67
N LEU A 325 13.61 -10.22 16.06
CA LEU A 325 12.94 -8.93 16.02
C LEU A 325 13.61 -7.90 16.92
N HIS A 326 13.92 -8.27 18.16
CA HIS A 326 14.56 -7.37 19.09
C HIS A 326 15.94 -6.92 18.58
N HIS A 327 16.76 -7.86 18.13
CA HIS A 327 18.10 -7.58 17.61
C HIS A 327 18.05 -6.67 16.37
N LEU A 328 17.21 -7.02 15.38
CA LEU A 328 17.11 -6.24 14.15
C LEU A 328 16.47 -4.87 14.39
N ARG A 329 15.52 -4.75 15.32
CA ARG A 329 14.97 -3.44 15.72
C ARG A 329 16.07 -2.53 16.29
N LEU A 330 16.88 -3.03 17.21
CA LEU A 330 17.98 -2.24 17.78
C LEU A 330 19.01 -1.83 16.71
N ARG A 331 19.29 -2.70 15.73
CA ARG A 331 20.17 -2.35 14.60
C ARG A 331 19.54 -1.27 13.71
N LEU A 332 18.23 -1.32 13.45
CA LEU A 332 17.53 -0.28 12.71
C LEU A 332 17.57 1.07 13.44
N GLU A 333 17.33 1.09 14.76
CA GLU A 333 17.41 2.32 15.59
C GLU A 333 18.82 2.94 15.59
N LYS A 334 19.87 2.13 15.48
CA LYS A 334 21.27 2.58 15.39
C LYS A 334 21.72 2.92 13.97
N SER A 335 20.88 2.68 12.96
CA SER A 335 21.21 2.89 11.55
C SER A 335 20.74 4.27 11.07
N LYS A 336 21.17 4.65 9.87
CA LYS A 336 20.66 5.85 9.16
C LYS A 336 19.43 5.55 8.28
N ILE A 337 18.88 4.34 8.35
CA ILE A 337 17.78 3.89 7.51
C ILE A 337 16.49 4.57 7.97
N ILE A 338 15.69 5.08 7.02
CA ILE A 338 14.33 5.54 7.31
C ILE A 338 13.41 4.31 7.31
N PHE A 339 13.17 3.74 8.49
CA PHE A 339 12.42 2.49 8.64
C PHE A 339 11.04 2.65 9.29
N LEU A 340 10.75 3.81 9.89
CA LEU A 340 9.46 4.11 10.52
C LEU A 340 8.39 4.40 9.46
N LEU A 341 7.12 4.26 9.87
CA LEU A 341 5.98 4.55 9.01
C LEU A 341 5.95 5.99 8.51
N LYS A 342 5.48 6.17 7.27
CA LYS A 342 5.15 7.49 6.73
C LYS A 342 3.82 7.99 7.31
N GLU A 343 3.63 9.31 7.29
CA GLU A 343 2.41 9.95 7.84
C GLU A 343 1.10 9.38 7.31
N LYS A 344 1.04 9.07 6.01
CA LYS A 344 -0.15 8.44 5.42
C LYS A 344 -0.44 7.05 6.00
N GLU A 345 0.60 6.25 6.23
CA GLU A 345 0.46 4.91 6.81
C GLU A 345 0.02 5.01 8.27
N LYS A 346 0.63 5.92 9.04
CA LYS A 346 0.21 6.21 10.41
C LYS A 346 -1.26 6.60 10.49
N LEU A 347 -1.73 7.45 9.59
CA LEU A 347 -3.12 7.92 9.53
C LEU A 347 -4.11 6.75 9.32
N ASN A 348 -3.80 5.87 8.36
CA ASN A 348 -4.61 4.68 8.08
C ASN A 348 -4.69 3.75 9.29
N ILE A 349 -3.55 3.48 9.93
CA ILE A 349 -3.51 2.60 11.11
C ILE A 349 -4.22 3.25 12.30
N LYS A 350 -4.06 4.55 12.50
CA LYS A 350 -4.79 5.30 13.54
C LYS A 350 -6.30 5.13 13.35
N LEU A 351 -6.81 5.30 12.13
CA LEU A 351 -8.21 5.07 11.83
C LEU A 351 -8.65 3.64 12.15
N ASP A 352 -7.87 2.63 11.79
CA ASP A 352 -8.20 1.24 12.09
C ASP A 352 -8.23 0.96 13.60
N TRP A 353 -7.29 1.50 14.37
CA TRP A 353 -7.29 1.40 15.82
C TRP A 353 -8.49 2.13 16.46
N MET A 354 -8.88 3.27 15.90
CA MET A 354 -10.11 3.97 16.31
C MET A 354 -11.36 3.15 16.00
N ARG A 355 -11.47 2.59 14.78
CA ARG A 355 -12.58 1.70 14.38
C ARG A 355 -12.73 0.50 15.30
N ARG A 356 -11.61 -0.11 15.71
CA ARG A 356 -11.58 -1.25 16.64
C ARG A 356 -11.88 -0.86 18.09
N SER A 357 -11.68 0.41 18.44
CA SER A 357 -11.91 0.93 19.81
C SER A 357 -13.32 1.48 20.01
N ILE A 358 -13.99 1.93 18.95
CA ILE A 358 -15.32 2.52 19.01
C ILE A 358 -16.38 1.44 18.73
N LYS A 359 -17.36 1.31 19.62
CA LYS A 359 -18.51 0.42 19.43
C LYS A 359 -19.36 0.92 18.26
N LYS A 360 -19.73 0.03 17.33
CA LYS A 360 -20.49 0.37 16.11
C LYS A 360 -19.85 1.49 15.26
N SER A 361 -18.50 1.51 15.19
CA SER A 361 -17.73 2.48 14.38
C SER A 361 -18.19 2.55 12.93
N ASN A 362 -18.61 1.44 12.35
CA ASN A 362 -19.19 1.35 11.01
C ASN A 362 -20.43 2.24 10.80
N LEU A 363 -21.32 2.36 11.81
CA LEU A 363 -22.50 3.22 11.72
C LEU A 363 -22.12 4.70 11.80
N LEU A 364 -21.17 5.03 12.68
CA LEU A 364 -20.65 6.38 12.83
C LEU A 364 -19.92 6.84 11.56
N GLU A 365 -19.16 5.96 10.94
CA GLU A 365 -18.49 6.22 9.67
C GLU A 365 -19.49 6.48 8.53
N LYS A 366 -20.55 5.66 8.42
CA LYS A 366 -21.66 5.88 7.47
C LYS A 366 -22.33 7.24 7.70
N GLU A 367 -22.60 7.60 8.96
CA GLU A 367 -23.20 8.87 9.31
C GLU A 367 -22.30 10.06 8.95
N PHE A 368 -21.00 9.95 9.21
CA PHE A 368 -20.01 10.96 8.82
C PHE A 368 -20.03 11.21 7.31
N TYR A 369 -19.99 10.15 6.50
CA TYR A 369 -20.06 10.28 5.05
C TYR A 369 -21.41 10.80 4.56
N ARG A 370 -22.53 10.38 5.18
CA ARG A 370 -23.87 10.88 4.87
C ARG A 370 -23.97 12.39 5.07
N ARG A 371 -23.49 12.92 6.20
CA ARG A 371 -23.47 14.36 6.49
C ARG A 371 -22.66 15.14 5.46
N LYS A 372 -21.51 14.60 5.04
CA LYS A 372 -20.65 15.26 4.04
C LYS A 372 -21.20 15.20 2.61
N ASN A 373 -21.97 14.16 2.26
CA ASN A 373 -22.66 14.10 0.97
C ASN A 373 -23.89 15.02 0.91
N LEU A 374 -24.44 15.43 2.04
CA LEU A 374 -25.52 16.43 2.11
C LEU A 374 -25.02 17.88 2.10
N GLU A 375 -23.72 18.09 2.32
CA GLU A 375 -23.06 19.42 2.30
C GLU A 375 -22.48 19.80 0.91
N ASN A 376 -22.47 18.88 -0.06
CA ASN A 376 -22.03 19.11 -1.45
C ASN A 376 -23.22 18.99 -2.41
#